data_AF-F8MSY0-F1
#
_entry.id   AF-F8MSY0-F1
#
_cell.length_a   1.000
_cell.length_b   1.000
_cell.length_c   1.000
_cell.angle_alpha   90.00
_cell.angle_beta   90.00
_cell.angle_gamma   90.00
#
_symmetry.space_group_name_H-M   'P 1'
#
loop_
_entity.id
_entity.type
_entity.pdbx_description
1 polymer ?
#
loop_
_entity_poly.entity_id
_entity_poly.type
_entity_poly.pdbx_seq_one_letter_code
_entity_poly.pdbx_strand_id
1 'polypeptide(L)'
;SSTSTQQNFQVIKCQGSIWMKNTTTHDSALVEDCHHLQRNIAKDGEWRTMSSRHRNLATYGTCVFGVWGFDGLDIFKVGNDDIIDRIDEAVAEFALQDADGNYHVGAEGEFWCDSLMSWQDGVIWGIY
;
A
#
# COMPACT_ATOMS: atom_id res chain seq x y z
N SER A 1 34.78 -17.79 -10.97
CA SER A 1 33.68 -16.92 -11.42
C SER A 1 32.41 -17.38 -10.75
N SER A 2 32.01 -16.69 -9.69
CA SER A 2 30.86 -17.10 -8.88
C SER A 2 30.39 -15.92 -8.04
N THR A 3 29.33 -15.26 -8.50
CA THR A 3 28.40 -14.54 -7.63
C THR A 3 27.07 -14.45 -8.36
N SER A 4 26.19 -15.37 -8.00
CA SER A 4 24.75 -15.31 -8.25
C SER A 4 24.22 -13.96 -7.79
N THR A 5 23.73 -13.15 -8.73
CA THR A 5 22.96 -11.95 -8.44
C THR A 5 21.74 -12.37 -7.63
N GLN A 6 21.70 -12.05 -6.34
CA GLN A 6 20.46 -12.09 -5.57
C GLN A 6 19.47 -11.17 -6.30
N GLN A 7 18.45 -11.75 -6.91
CA GLN A 7 17.33 -11.00 -7.48
C GLN A 7 16.64 -10.30 -6.31
N ASN A 8 16.77 -8.98 -6.24
CA ASN A 8 15.96 -8.16 -5.35
C ASN A 8 14.52 -8.26 -5.89
N PHE A 9 13.71 -9.10 -5.25
CA PHE A 9 12.29 -9.23 -5.53
C PHE A 9 11.60 -7.99 -4.94
N GLN A 10 11.66 -6.89 -5.68
CA GLN A 10 10.92 -5.65 -5.41
C GLN A 10 10.21 -5.25 -6.70
N VAL A 11 8.88 -5.21 -6.63
CA VAL A 11 8.03 -4.78 -7.73
C VAL A 11 7.48 -3.41 -7.34
N ILE A 12 7.91 -2.40 -8.08
CA ILE A 12 7.38 -1.03 -8.01
C ILE A 12 6.55 -0.82 -9.27
N LYS A 13 5.30 -0.41 -9.10
CA LYS A 13 4.35 -0.08 -10.18
C LYS A 13 3.72 1.28 -10.00
N CYS A 14 3.82 1.85 -8.81
CA CYS A 14 3.32 3.17 -8.52
C CYS A 14 4.49 4.09 -8.16
N GLN A 15 4.43 5.34 -8.62
CA GLN A 15 5.46 6.33 -8.37
C GLN A 15 4.87 7.61 -7.82
N GLY A 16 5.66 8.24 -6.95
CA GLY A 16 5.29 9.48 -6.28
C GLY A 16 4.23 9.30 -5.18
N SER A 17 3.97 10.41 -4.50
CA SER A 17 2.83 10.65 -3.64
C SER A 17 2.34 12.04 -4.03
N ILE A 18 1.09 12.16 -4.51
CA ILE A 18 0.52 13.47 -4.84
C ILE A 18 0.14 14.17 -3.54
N TRP A 19 -0.45 13.41 -2.63
CA TRP A 19 -0.82 13.83 -1.29
C TRP A 19 -0.96 12.58 -0.40
N MET A 20 -0.78 12.79 0.88
CA MET A 20 -1.03 11.81 1.93
C MET A 20 -1.73 12.53 3.09
N LYS A 21 -2.70 11.85 3.71
CA LYS A 21 -3.55 12.40 4.75
C LYS A 21 -3.67 11.41 5.91
N ASN A 22 -3.49 11.95 7.11
CA ASN A 22 -3.72 11.23 8.36
C ASN A 22 -5.22 10.96 8.56
N THR A 23 -5.57 9.69 8.75
CA THR A 23 -6.91 9.23 9.14
C THR A 23 -6.88 8.37 10.41
N THR A 24 -5.75 8.36 11.11
CA THR A 24 -5.51 7.54 12.31
C THR A 24 -6.47 7.93 13.42
N THR A 25 -7.15 6.92 13.95
CA THR A 25 -7.94 6.99 15.17
C THR A 25 -7.57 5.82 16.08
N HIS A 26 -8.12 5.77 17.29
CA HIS A 26 -7.93 4.63 18.19
C HIS A 26 -8.57 3.34 17.68
N ASP A 27 -9.47 3.43 16.69
CA ASP A 27 -10.10 2.27 16.04
C ASP A 27 -9.38 1.86 14.74
N SER A 28 -8.28 2.53 14.39
CA SER A 28 -7.49 2.21 13.18
C SER A 28 -6.66 0.93 13.35
N ALA A 29 -6.13 0.42 12.24
CA ALA A 29 -5.30 -0.78 12.20
C ALA A 29 -4.13 -0.73 13.18
N LEU A 30 -3.81 -1.87 13.80
CA LEU A 30 -2.63 -2.03 14.63
C LEU A 30 -1.35 -1.98 13.77
N VAL A 31 -0.38 -1.16 14.17
CA VAL A 31 0.93 -1.07 13.50
C VAL A 31 1.62 -2.43 13.46
N GLU A 32 1.49 -3.23 14.51
CA GLU A 32 2.03 -4.60 14.54
C GLU A 32 1.44 -5.48 13.43
N ASP A 33 0.13 -5.42 13.20
CA ASP A 33 -0.53 -6.16 12.13
C ASP A 33 -0.06 -5.69 10.75
N CYS A 34 0.17 -4.39 10.57
CA CYS A 34 0.73 -3.85 9.33
C CYS A 34 2.17 -4.35 9.09
N HIS A 35 3.00 -4.43 10.13
CA HIS A 35 4.34 -5.04 10.02
C HIS A 35 4.27 -6.55 9.72
N HIS A 36 3.26 -7.26 10.22
CA HIS A 36 3.02 -8.64 9.80
C HIS A 36 2.58 -8.75 8.35
N LEU A 37 1.70 -7.86 7.87
CA LEU A 37 1.30 -7.78 6.47
C LEU A 37 2.52 -7.60 5.57
N GLN A 38 3.39 -6.61 5.87
CA GLN A 38 4.61 -6.33 5.10
C GLN A 38 5.55 -7.54 5.03
N ARG A 39 5.65 -8.34 6.10
CA ARG A 39 6.48 -9.55 6.11
C ARG A 39 5.89 -10.70 5.29
N ASN A 40 4.56 -10.75 5.15
CA ASN A 40 3.84 -11.83 4.48
C ASN A 40 3.55 -11.54 3.01
N ILE A 41 3.66 -10.27 2.59
CA ILE A 41 3.43 -9.90 1.19
C ILE A 41 4.43 -10.64 0.28
N ALA A 42 3.94 -11.16 -0.85
CA ALA A 42 4.79 -11.87 -1.78
C ALA A 42 5.86 -10.92 -2.33
N LYS A 43 7.14 -11.34 -2.29
CA LYS A 43 8.27 -10.48 -2.69
C LYS A 43 8.21 -10.08 -4.18
N ASP A 44 7.55 -10.87 -5.01
CA ASP A 44 7.29 -10.59 -6.43
C ASP A 44 5.80 -10.26 -6.70
N GLY A 45 5.08 -9.84 -5.66
CA GLY A 45 3.65 -9.55 -5.72
C GLY A 45 3.34 -8.39 -6.65
N GLU A 46 2.39 -8.61 -7.56
CA GLU A 46 1.77 -7.58 -8.39
C GLU A 46 0.24 -7.79 -8.38
N TRP A 47 -0.50 -6.72 -8.12
CA TRP A 47 -1.95 -6.67 -8.19
C TRP A 47 -2.38 -5.91 -9.43
N ARG A 48 -3.37 -6.46 -10.13
CA ARG A 48 -4.04 -5.82 -11.27
C ARG A 48 -5.46 -5.50 -10.90
N THR A 49 -5.81 -4.22 -10.87
CA THR A 49 -7.09 -3.76 -10.36
C THR A 49 -7.79 -2.89 -11.38
N MET A 50 -9.08 -3.17 -11.62
CA MET A 50 -9.93 -2.28 -12.39
C MET A 50 -10.25 -1.03 -11.58
N SER A 51 -10.12 0.14 -12.20
CA SER A 51 -10.29 1.45 -11.57
C SER A 51 -11.68 1.71 -10.99
N SER A 52 -12.74 1.06 -11.49
CA SER A 52 -14.13 1.38 -11.13
C SER A 52 -14.59 0.89 -9.74
N ARG A 53 -13.76 0.17 -8.97
CA ARG A 53 -14.16 -0.36 -7.65
C ARG A 53 -13.01 -0.31 -6.65
N HIS A 54 -13.35 0.00 -5.41
CA HIS A 54 -12.46 -0.19 -4.28
C HIS A 54 -12.05 -1.67 -4.15
N ARG A 55 -10.76 -1.93 -3.89
CA ARG A 55 -10.21 -3.28 -3.74
C ARG A 55 -9.18 -3.35 -2.64
N ASN A 56 -9.37 -4.31 -1.73
CA ASN A 56 -8.36 -4.70 -0.76
C ASN A 56 -7.31 -5.53 -1.50
N LEU A 57 -6.06 -5.10 -1.45
CA LEU A 57 -4.93 -5.77 -2.09
C LEU A 57 -4.24 -6.72 -1.12
N ALA A 58 -4.06 -6.27 0.13
CA ALA A 58 -3.41 -7.03 1.17
C ALA A 58 -4.16 -6.88 2.50
N THR A 59 -4.15 -7.95 3.30
CA THR A 59 -4.84 -7.96 4.60
C THR A 59 -4.11 -8.89 5.56
N TYR A 60 -3.90 -8.42 6.79
CA TYR A 60 -3.47 -9.23 7.91
C TYR A 60 -4.01 -8.63 9.21
N GLY A 61 -4.68 -9.43 10.03
CA GLY A 61 -5.28 -8.95 11.28
C GLY A 61 -6.20 -7.75 11.04
N THR A 62 -5.90 -6.65 11.72
CA THR A 62 -6.60 -5.35 11.59
C THR A 62 -6.06 -4.48 10.46
N CYS A 63 -4.94 -4.82 9.83
CA CYS A 63 -4.36 -4.01 8.76
C CYS A 63 -4.88 -4.43 7.38
N VAL A 64 -5.56 -3.52 6.70
CA VAL A 64 -5.98 -3.68 5.31
C VAL A 64 -5.35 -2.57 4.47
N PHE A 65 -4.67 -2.96 3.40
CA PHE A 65 -4.25 -2.04 2.35
C PHE A 65 -5.16 -2.21 1.14
N GLY A 66 -5.72 -1.12 0.64
CA GLY A 66 -6.45 -1.20 -0.62
C GLY A 66 -6.56 0.11 -1.36
N VAL A 67 -7.16 0.02 -2.53
CA VAL A 67 -7.00 0.99 -3.61
C VAL A 67 -8.29 1.27 -4.34
N TRP A 68 -8.38 2.43 -4.95
CA TRP A 68 -9.46 2.85 -5.84
C TRP A 68 -8.90 3.78 -6.93
N GLY A 69 -9.08 3.42 -8.20
CA GLY A 69 -8.72 4.29 -9.34
C GLY A 69 -9.79 5.33 -9.68
N PHE A 70 -9.39 6.49 -10.20
CA PHE A 70 -10.33 7.55 -10.59
C PHE A 70 -11.06 7.27 -11.90
N ASP A 71 -10.37 6.69 -12.90
CA ASP A 71 -10.89 6.58 -14.27
C ASP A 71 -11.36 5.17 -14.61
N GLY A 72 -12.68 5.01 -14.75
CA GLY A 72 -13.38 3.72 -14.76
C GLY A 72 -13.15 2.75 -15.93
N LEU A 73 -12.14 2.94 -16.78
CA LEU A 73 -11.91 2.10 -17.97
C LEU A 73 -10.53 1.45 -18.07
N ASP A 74 -9.65 1.61 -17.08
CA ASP A 74 -8.30 1.02 -17.12
C ASP A 74 -8.05 0.00 -15.98
N ILE A 75 -7.00 -0.80 -16.17
CA ILE A 75 -6.43 -1.70 -15.18
C ILE A 75 -5.06 -1.14 -14.79
N PHE A 76 -4.97 -0.66 -13.57
CA PHE A 76 -3.71 -0.23 -12.97
C PHE A 76 -3.03 -1.39 -12.22
N LYS A 77 -1.73 -1.24 -12.04
CA LYS A 77 -0.87 -2.20 -11.34
C LYS A 77 -0.34 -1.59 -10.05
N VAL A 78 -0.35 -2.40 -8.99
CA VAL A 78 0.31 -2.07 -7.72
C VAL A 78 1.29 -3.20 -7.43
N GLY A 79 2.52 -2.88 -7.09
CA GLY A 79 3.54 -3.84 -6.70
C GLY A 79 3.65 -3.97 -5.18
N ASN A 80 4.40 -4.98 -4.74
CA ASN A 80 4.57 -5.24 -3.31
C ASN A 80 5.30 -4.11 -2.58
N ASP A 81 6.30 -3.50 -3.22
CA ASP A 81 7.10 -2.43 -2.62
C ASP A 81 6.27 -1.15 -2.47
N ASP A 82 5.34 -0.89 -3.41
CA ASP A 82 4.40 0.23 -3.31
C ASP A 82 3.53 0.16 -2.04
N ILE A 83 3.14 -1.06 -1.63
CA ILE A 83 2.36 -1.29 -0.41
C ILE A 83 3.24 -1.17 0.83
N ILE A 84 4.45 -1.76 0.80
CA ILE A 84 5.40 -1.72 1.91
C ILE A 84 5.79 -0.28 2.23
N ASP A 85 6.21 0.48 1.22
CA ASP A 85 6.66 1.87 1.37
C ASP A 85 5.56 2.77 1.94
N ARG A 86 4.32 2.62 1.46
CA ARG A 86 3.18 3.43 1.95
C ARG A 86 2.81 3.10 3.38
N ILE A 87 2.90 1.83 3.79
CA ILE A 87 2.72 1.45 5.19
C ILE A 87 3.83 2.04 6.06
N ASP A 88 5.09 1.93 5.64
CA ASP A 88 6.23 2.46 6.41
C ASP A 88 6.15 3.99 6.57
N GLU A 89 5.82 4.70 5.49
CA GLU A 89 5.64 6.16 5.50
C GLU A 89 4.49 6.58 6.42
N ALA A 90 3.33 5.91 6.32
CA ALA A 90 2.18 6.20 7.16
C ALA A 90 2.45 5.90 8.65
N VAL A 91 3.13 4.80 8.97
CA VAL A 91 3.51 4.46 10.35
C VAL A 91 4.48 5.50 10.90
N ALA A 92 5.50 5.89 10.11
CA ALA A 92 6.48 6.87 10.54
C ALA A 92 5.86 8.24 10.80
N GLU A 93 4.86 8.65 10.01
CA GLU A 93 4.25 9.98 10.12
C GLU A 93 3.05 10.05 11.06
N PHE A 94 2.23 8.99 11.12
CA PHE A 94 0.89 9.07 11.71
C PHE A 94 0.59 8.07 12.82
N ALA A 95 1.54 7.20 13.18
CA ALA A 95 1.30 6.25 14.27
C ALA A 95 0.87 6.96 15.56
N LEU A 96 -0.24 6.50 16.13
CA LEU A 96 -0.82 7.01 17.36
C LEU A 96 -0.84 5.91 18.41
N GLN A 97 -0.38 6.20 19.63
CA GLN A 97 -0.47 5.26 20.74
C GLN A 97 -1.82 5.40 21.47
N ASP A 98 -2.50 4.28 21.74
CA ASP A 98 -3.69 4.22 22.57
C ASP A 98 -3.38 4.23 24.09
N ALA A 99 -4.42 4.13 24.92
CA ALA A 99 -4.28 4.11 26.37
C ALA A 99 -3.66 2.81 26.92
N ASP A 100 -3.73 1.71 26.16
CA ASP A 100 -3.22 0.39 26.53
C ASP A 100 -1.76 0.17 26.06
N GLY A 101 -1.21 1.13 25.31
CA GLY A 101 0.16 1.13 24.82
C GLY A 101 0.32 0.59 23.39
N ASN A 102 -0.76 0.28 22.69
CA ASN A 102 -0.73 -0.18 21.30
C ASN A 102 -0.61 1.00 20.33
N TYR A 103 0.05 0.78 19.20
CA TYR A 103 0.14 1.77 18.13
C TYR A 103 -0.87 1.47 17.02
N HIS A 104 -1.58 2.50 16.58
CA HIS A 104 -2.56 2.47 15.51
C HIS A 104 -2.10 3.33 14.35
N VAL A 105 -2.48 2.96 13.13
CA VAL A 105 -2.21 3.72 11.92
C VAL A 105 -3.39 3.68 10.97
N GLY A 106 -3.77 4.86 10.48
CA GLY A 106 -4.72 5.05 9.39
C GLY A 106 -4.20 6.16 8.48
N ALA A 107 -4.18 5.90 7.18
CA ALA A 107 -3.79 6.90 6.21
C ALA A 107 -4.54 6.68 4.90
N GLU A 108 -4.73 7.77 4.15
CA GLU A 108 -5.15 7.72 2.75
C GLU A 108 -4.23 8.62 1.92
N GLY A 109 -4.04 8.28 0.66
CA GLY A 109 -3.18 9.04 -0.24
C GLY A 109 -3.46 8.76 -1.70
N GLU A 110 -2.71 9.41 -2.57
CA GLU A 110 -2.77 9.19 -4.01
C GLU A 110 -1.37 8.97 -4.60
N PHE A 111 -1.26 7.98 -5.48
CA PHE A 111 -0.08 7.73 -6.30
C PHE A 111 -0.43 7.55 -7.78
N TRP A 112 0.57 7.66 -8.64
CA TRP A 112 0.45 7.38 -10.07
C TRP A 112 0.92 5.97 -10.36
N CYS A 113 0.06 5.12 -10.90
CA CYS A 113 0.39 3.72 -11.16
C CYS A 113 0.46 3.39 -12.65
N ASP A 114 1.33 2.45 -13.01
CA ASP A 114 1.39 1.84 -14.33
C ASP A 114 0.02 1.27 -14.71
N SER A 115 -0.49 1.63 -15.89
CA SER A 115 -1.73 1.09 -16.44
C SER A 115 -1.51 0.12 -17.61
N LEU A 116 -2.59 -0.49 -18.12
CA LEU A 116 -2.52 -1.26 -19.37
C LEU A 116 -2.64 -0.39 -20.61
N MET A 117 -3.19 0.82 -20.53
CA MET A 117 -3.34 1.72 -21.68
C MET A 117 -2.13 2.63 -21.92
N SER A 118 -0.99 2.35 -21.28
CA SER A 118 0.31 3.02 -21.46
C SER A 118 0.37 4.48 -20.97
N TRP A 119 -0.59 4.92 -20.15
CA TRP A 119 -0.50 6.15 -19.35
C TRP A 119 -0.46 5.81 -17.85
N GLN A 120 -0.22 6.79 -16.99
CA GLN A 120 -0.30 6.59 -15.54
C GLN A 120 -1.73 6.88 -15.07
N ASP A 121 -2.28 6.02 -14.23
CA ASP A 121 -3.58 6.24 -13.60
C ASP A 121 -3.39 6.79 -12.19
N GLY A 122 -4.21 7.78 -11.84
CA GLY A 122 -4.33 8.25 -10.47
C GLY A 122 -5.07 7.19 -9.66
N VAL A 123 -4.45 6.74 -8.57
CA VAL A 123 -5.01 5.71 -7.70
C VAL A 123 -4.94 6.19 -6.26
N ILE A 124 -6.12 6.26 -5.63
CA ILE A 124 -6.22 6.46 -4.18
C ILE A 124 -5.86 5.14 -3.50
N TRP A 125 -5.03 5.22 -2.48
CA TRP A 125 -4.74 4.12 -1.58
C TRP A 125 -5.17 4.47 -0.15
N GLY A 126 -5.38 3.46 0.68
CA GLY A 126 -5.65 3.65 2.10
C GLY A 126 -5.25 2.46 2.95
N ILE A 127 -4.98 2.75 4.22
CA ILE A 127 -4.75 1.83 5.33
C ILE A 127 -5.92 2.00 6.29
N TYR A 128 -6.65 0.92 6.53
CA TYR A 128 -7.85 0.88 7.38
C TYR A 128 -7.97 -0.46 8.09
#